data_AF-A0AAU9PUI6-F1
#
_entry.id   AF-A0AAU9PUI6-F1
#
_cell.length_a   1.000
_cell.length_b   1.000
_cell.length_c   1.000
_cell.angle_alpha   90.00
_cell.angle_beta   90.00
_cell.angle_gamma   90.00
#
_symmetry.space_group_name_H-M   'P 1'
#
loop_
_entity.id
_entity.type
_entity.pdbx_description
1 polymer ?
#
loop_
_entity_poly.entity_id
_entity_poly.type
_entity_poly.pdbx_seq_one_letter_code
_entity_poly.pdbx_strand_id
1 'polypeptide(L)'
;MRVGGTLISQVVVSMALLVDHKATIIDGKAIAQTIRSEIASEVSTLMEKYGKEDVTVIVVHPRTEDPESMIHEADIVIAAIGQPMMGSWIKSGAVVIDVGTNAVDDATRKSRYRLVGDVDFDQACKVAGWVTPVPGGVGPMTVTMLLKNTLDGVKRVIEQ
;
A
#
# COMPACT_ATOMS: atom_id res chain seq x y z
N MET A 1 25.66 34.95 -44.04
CA MET A 1 25.44 33.48 -43.91
C MET A 1 25.29 33.18 -42.42
N ARG A 2 24.15 32.63 -41.99
CA ARG A 2 23.73 32.53 -40.58
C ARG A 2 24.58 31.54 -39.77
N VAL A 3 25.16 32.09 -38.69
CA VAL A 3 25.57 31.62 -37.35
C VAL A 3 25.40 30.13 -36.98
N GLY A 4 26.43 29.60 -36.30
CA GLY A 4 26.57 28.22 -35.81
C GLY A 4 25.52 27.74 -34.82
N GLY A 5 25.16 26.46 -34.96
CA GLY A 5 24.25 25.73 -34.08
C GLY A 5 25.01 24.81 -33.13
N THR A 6 24.86 25.05 -31.84
CA THR A 6 25.30 24.17 -30.76
C THR A 6 24.39 22.93 -30.75
N LEU A 7 24.96 21.74 -30.97
CA LEU A 7 24.27 20.46 -30.72
C LEU A 7 24.11 20.29 -29.20
N ILE A 8 22.96 20.71 -28.68
CA ILE A 8 22.59 20.44 -27.30
C ILE A 8 22.25 18.96 -27.20
N SER A 9 23.02 18.21 -26.43
CA SER A 9 22.81 16.78 -26.15
C SER A 9 21.36 16.51 -25.68
N GLN A 10 20.73 15.45 -26.18
CA GLN A 10 19.38 15.00 -25.78
C GLN A 10 19.21 14.83 -24.25
N VAL A 11 20.31 14.58 -23.53
CA VAL A 11 20.33 14.48 -22.06
C VAL A 11 20.07 15.84 -21.41
N VAL A 12 20.62 16.93 -21.97
CA VAL A 12 20.47 18.30 -21.44
C VAL A 12 19.03 18.81 -21.66
N VAL A 13 18.41 18.45 -22.80
CA VAL A 13 16.99 18.77 -23.06
C VAL A 13 16.06 18.03 -22.08
N SER A 14 16.36 16.76 -21.79
CA SER A 14 15.58 15.97 -20.82
C SER A 14 15.71 16.51 -19.40
N MET A 15 16.92 16.93 -19.00
CA MET A 15 17.14 17.58 -17.70
C MET A 15 16.46 18.95 -17.61
N ALA A 16 16.44 19.76 -18.67
CA ALA A 16 15.74 21.05 -18.66
C ALA A 16 14.21 20.91 -18.52
N LEU A 17 13.63 19.85 -19.09
CA LEU A 17 12.21 19.49 -18.92
C LEU A 17 11.87 19.10 -17.47
N LEU A 18 12.83 18.58 -16.70
CA LEU A 18 12.67 18.25 -15.28
C LEU A 18 12.70 19.50 -14.35
N VAL A 19 13.23 20.63 -14.82
CA VAL A 19 13.41 21.86 -14.02
C VAL A 19 12.17 22.77 -14.03
N ASP A 20 11.16 22.50 -14.87
CA ASP A 20 9.92 23.30 -14.96
C ASP A 20 8.82 22.89 -13.96
N HIS A 21 9.12 21.99 -13.02
CA HIS A 21 8.17 21.65 -11.97
C HIS A 21 8.15 22.72 -10.87
N LYS A 22 7.17 23.63 -10.97
CA LYS A 22 6.76 24.48 -9.84
C LYS A 22 6.43 23.60 -8.64
N ALA A 23 7.08 23.84 -7.50
CA ALA A 23 6.71 23.24 -6.24
C ALA A 23 5.32 23.75 -5.83
N THR A 24 4.30 22.92 -5.98
CA THR A 24 2.95 23.20 -5.51
C THR A 24 2.85 22.81 -4.03
N ILE A 25 2.33 23.71 -3.20
CA ILE A 25 1.98 23.36 -1.81
C ILE A 25 0.82 22.37 -1.88
N ILE A 26 1.05 21.15 -1.38
CA ILE A 26 0.07 20.08 -1.33
C ILE A 26 -0.83 20.31 -0.10
N ASP A 27 -2.13 20.49 -0.32
CA ASP A 27 -3.13 20.50 0.76
C ASP A 27 -3.43 19.05 1.20
N GLY A 28 -2.70 18.58 2.20
CA GLY A 28 -2.88 17.24 2.74
C GLY A 28 -4.27 16.97 3.32
N LYS A 29 -4.99 18.00 3.77
CA LYS A 29 -6.34 17.82 4.35
C LYS A 29 -7.37 17.58 3.27
N ALA A 30 -7.33 18.36 2.19
CA ALA A 30 -8.19 18.16 1.03
C ALA A 30 -7.98 16.77 0.42
N ILE A 31 -6.72 16.34 0.27
CA ILE A 31 -6.39 15.00 -0.24
C ILE A 31 -6.93 13.90 0.67
N ALA A 32 -6.78 14.02 1.99
CA ALA A 32 -7.32 13.04 2.93
C ALA A 32 -8.85 12.93 2.86
N GLN A 33 -9.56 14.05 2.60
CA GLN A 33 -11.01 14.05 2.41
C GLN A 33 -11.41 13.32 1.12
N THR A 34 -10.68 13.55 0.03
CA THR A 34 -10.90 12.84 -1.24
C THR A 34 -10.71 11.33 -1.06
N ILE A 35 -9.58 10.91 -0.46
CA ILE A 35 -9.30 9.49 -0.19
C ILE A 35 -10.41 8.85 0.64
N ARG A 36 -10.87 9.53 1.70
CA ARG A 36 -11.97 9.02 2.55
C ARG A 36 -13.25 8.81 1.75
N SER A 37 -13.56 9.73 0.85
CA SER A 37 -14.77 9.66 0.02
C SER A 37 -14.71 8.53 -1.01
N GLU A 38 -13.55 8.34 -1.63
CA GLU A 38 -13.31 7.24 -2.58
C GLU A 38 -13.44 5.88 -1.89
N ILE A 39 -12.77 5.69 -0.74
CA ILE A 39 -12.85 4.45 0.04
C ILE A 39 -14.29 4.18 0.48
N ALA A 40 -15.02 5.19 0.95
CA ALA A 40 -16.42 5.02 1.35
C ALA A 40 -17.31 4.55 0.18
N SER A 41 -17.09 5.10 -1.02
CA SER A 41 -17.83 4.70 -2.23
C SER A 41 -17.52 3.26 -2.65
N GLU A 42 -16.25 2.86 -2.60
CA GLU A 42 -15.83 1.50 -2.92
C GLU A 42 -16.41 0.49 -1.93
N VAL A 43 -16.35 0.79 -0.64
CA VAL A 43 -16.92 -0.05 0.42
C VAL A 43 -18.41 -0.23 0.22
N SER A 44 -19.16 0.84 -0.06
CA SER A 44 -20.60 0.77 -0.32
C SER A 44 -20.91 -0.15 -1.51
N THR A 45 -20.14 -0.03 -2.59
CA THR A 45 -20.27 -0.90 -3.78
C THR A 45 -19.99 -2.36 -3.46
N LEU A 46 -18.97 -2.65 -2.64
CA LEU A 46 -18.63 -4.00 -2.21
C LEU A 46 -19.70 -4.59 -1.28
N MET A 47 -20.25 -3.78 -0.37
CA MET A 47 -21.35 -4.18 0.52
C MET A 47 -22.58 -4.61 -0.28
N GLU A 48 -23.00 -3.81 -1.26
CA GLU A 48 -24.09 -4.16 -2.18
C GLU A 48 -23.79 -5.45 -2.95
N LYS A 49 -22.58 -5.58 -3.50
CA LYS A 49 -22.17 -6.73 -4.31
C LYS A 49 -22.19 -8.05 -3.52
N TYR A 50 -21.78 -8.03 -2.25
CA TYR A 50 -21.64 -9.23 -1.44
C TYR A 50 -22.77 -9.44 -0.41
N GLY A 51 -23.80 -8.59 -0.41
CA GLY A 51 -24.93 -8.67 0.51
C GLY A 51 -24.48 -8.56 1.97
N LYS A 52 -23.53 -7.68 2.25
CA LYS A 52 -23.02 -7.42 3.61
C LYS A 52 -23.57 -6.09 4.09
N GLU A 53 -24.34 -6.11 5.15
CA GLU A 53 -24.80 -4.92 5.87
C GLU A 53 -23.80 -4.64 7.01
N ASP A 54 -23.54 -3.35 7.29
CA ASP A 54 -22.72 -2.85 8.41
C ASP A 54 -21.19 -3.09 8.40
N VAL A 55 -20.51 -2.81 7.29
CA VAL A 55 -19.02 -2.75 7.27
C VAL A 55 -18.53 -1.35 7.63
N THR A 56 -17.76 -1.24 8.72
CA THR A 56 -17.08 0.01 9.11
C THR A 56 -15.62 -0.04 8.65
N VAL A 57 -15.18 0.98 7.91
CA VAL A 57 -13.77 1.12 7.49
C VAL A 57 -13.16 2.35 8.13
N ILE A 58 -12.03 2.13 8.81
CA ILE A 58 -11.24 3.18 9.45
C ILE A 58 -9.87 3.20 8.78
N VAL A 59 -9.48 4.36 8.26
CA VAL A 59 -8.15 4.58 7.69
C VAL A 59 -7.26 5.21 8.75
N VAL A 60 -6.25 4.46 9.18
CA VAL A 60 -5.29 4.88 10.21
C VAL A 60 -3.96 5.24 9.54
N HIS A 61 -3.35 6.36 9.94
CA HIS A 61 -2.00 6.75 9.53
C HIS A 61 -1.04 6.75 10.72
N PRO A 62 0.29 6.69 10.52
CA PRO A 62 1.25 6.66 11.63
C PRO A 62 1.20 7.87 12.58
N ARG A 63 0.57 8.98 12.15
CA ARG A 63 0.37 10.19 12.97
C ARG A 63 -1.06 10.31 13.53
N THR A 64 -1.90 9.29 13.35
CA THR A 64 -3.26 9.29 13.88
C THR A 64 -3.16 9.32 15.41
N GLU A 65 -4.06 10.04 16.06
CA GLU A 65 -4.12 10.04 17.52
C GLU A 65 -4.66 8.68 17.98
N ASP A 66 -3.93 8.00 18.86
CA ASP A 66 -4.28 6.68 19.41
C ASP A 66 -4.62 5.59 18.36
N PRO A 67 -3.68 5.27 17.44
CA PRO A 67 -3.92 4.28 16.40
C PRO A 67 -4.06 2.86 16.95
N GLU A 68 -3.42 2.56 18.08
CA GLU A 68 -3.46 1.25 18.73
C GLU A 68 -4.88 0.88 19.19
N SER A 69 -5.58 1.81 19.85
CA SER A 69 -6.96 1.61 20.28
C SER A 69 -7.91 1.35 19.11
N MET A 70 -7.79 2.10 18.02
CA MET A 70 -8.63 1.90 16.83
C MET A 70 -8.39 0.54 16.17
N ILE A 71 -7.12 0.12 16.09
CA ILE A 71 -6.75 -1.16 15.49
C ILE A 71 -7.18 -2.33 16.38
N HIS A 72 -7.17 -2.15 17.71
CA HIS A 72 -7.60 -3.16 18.68
C HIS A 72 -9.10 -3.47 18.60
N GLU A 73 -9.92 -2.58 18.06
CA GLU A 73 -11.35 -2.83 17.84
C GLU A 73 -11.65 -3.53 16.50
N ALA A 74 -10.69 -3.52 15.57
CA ALA A 74 -10.89 -3.99 14.20
C ALA A 74 -10.91 -5.52 14.08
N ASP A 75 -11.93 -6.05 13.41
CA ASP A 75 -12.02 -7.48 13.07
C ASP A 75 -11.12 -7.87 11.89
N ILE A 76 -10.82 -6.91 11.02
CA ILE A 76 -9.92 -7.06 9.88
C ILE A 76 -8.93 -5.89 9.88
N VAL A 77 -7.63 -6.21 9.85
CA VAL A 77 -6.55 -5.24 9.80
C VAL A 77 -5.77 -5.43 8.51
N ILE A 78 -5.67 -4.38 7.69
CA ILE A 78 -4.78 -4.34 6.52
C ILE A 78 -3.60 -3.42 6.87
N ALA A 79 -2.45 -4.00 7.18
CA ALA A 79 -1.25 -3.26 7.56
C ALA A 79 -0.42 -2.93 6.31
N ALA A 80 -0.33 -1.64 5.98
CA ALA A 80 0.43 -1.11 4.85
C ALA A 80 1.14 0.21 5.25
N ILE A 81 1.87 0.14 6.35
CA ILE A 81 2.53 1.24 7.04
C ILE A 81 3.91 1.51 6.43
N GLY A 82 4.62 0.45 6.01
CA GLY A 82 6.00 0.52 5.52
C GLY A 82 7.03 0.64 6.64
N GLN A 83 6.67 0.26 7.87
CA GLN A 83 7.55 0.15 9.03
C GLN A 83 7.02 -0.92 10.01
N PRO A 84 7.91 -1.74 10.62
CA PRO A 84 7.53 -2.77 11.59
C PRO A 84 7.16 -2.14 12.94
N MET A 85 5.90 -1.76 13.12
CA MET A 85 5.45 -1.01 14.31
C MET A 85 4.29 -1.66 15.07
N MET A 86 3.61 -2.65 14.49
CA MET A 86 2.40 -3.21 15.10
C MET A 86 2.73 -4.40 15.99
N GLY A 87 2.75 -4.17 17.31
CA GLY A 87 2.95 -5.19 18.34
C GLY A 87 1.63 -5.76 18.86
N SER A 88 1.25 -5.39 20.09
CA SER A 88 0.05 -5.85 20.82
C SER A 88 -1.28 -5.25 20.33
N TRP A 89 -1.31 -4.68 19.13
CA TRP A 89 -2.43 -3.85 18.66
C TRP A 89 -3.61 -4.68 18.15
N ILE A 90 -3.39 -5.97 17.93
CA ILE A 90 -4.33 -6.84 17.22
C ILE A 90 -5.39 -7.39 18.19
N LYS A 91 -6.66 -7.20 17.83
CA LYS A 91 -7.81 -7.83 18.51
C LYS A 91 -7.71 -9.35 18.48
N SER A 92 -8.11 -10.00 19.57
CA SER A 92 -8.22 -11.45 19.58
C SER A 92 -9.20 -11.95 18.51
N GLY A 93 -8.75 -12.89 17.69
CA GLY A 93 -9.55 -13.46 16.60
C GLY A 93 -9.57 -12.64 15.30
N ALA A 94 -8.93 -11.47 15.25
CA ALA A 94 -8.91 -10.66 14.03
C ALA A 94 -8.17 -11.33 12.87
N VAL A 95 -8.53 -10.93 11.66
CA VAL A 95 -7.83 -11.27 10.42
C VAL A 95 -6.82 -10.18 10.11
N VAL A 96 -5.55 -10.54 9.95
CA VAL A 96 -4.46 -9.60 9.67
C VAL A 96 -3.88 -9.86 8.29
N ILE A 97 -3.94 -8.85 7.42
CA ILE A 97 -3.33 -8.82 6.09
C ILE A 97 -2.15 -7.85 6.16
N ASP A 98 -0.96 -8.39 6.29
CA ASP A 98 0.31 -7.68 6.32
C ASP A 98 0.87 -7.50 4.90
N VAL A 99 0.76 -6.28 4.40
CA VAL A 99 1.27 -5.83 3.09
C VAL A 99 2.71 -5.33 3.22
N GLY A 100 3.19 -5.11 4.44
CA GLY A 100 4.52 -4.58 4.74
C GLY A 100 5.62 -5.43 4.11
N THR A 101 6.62 -4.75 3.54
CA THR A 101 7.82 -5.39 2.98
C THR A 101 9.03 -4.55 3.34
N ASN A 102 9.45 -4.67 4.60
CA ASN A 102 10.51 -3.88 5.19
C ASN A 102 11.82 -4.66 5.18
N ALA A 103 12.91 -4.05 4.67
CA ALA A 103 14.23 -4.65 4.72
C ALA A 103 14.91 -4.33 6.06
N VAL A 104 15.32 -5.37 6.78
CA VAL A 104 16.06 -5.26 8.04
C VAL A 104 17.40 -5.95 7.89
N ASP A 105 18.47 -5.28 8.31
CA ASP A 105 19.82 -5.82 8.25
C ASP A 105 19.93 -7.18 8.93
N ASP A 106 20.53 -8.13 8.22
CA ASP A 106 20.73 -9.50 8.68
C ASP A 106 21.99 -10.07 8.03
N ALA A 107 23.11 -10.01 8.77
CA ALA A 107 24.41 -10.48 8.31
C ALA A 107 24.46 -12.00 8.06
N THR A 108 23.47 -12.77 8.56
CA THR A 108 23.42 -14.22 8.36
C THR A 108 22.87 -14.61 6.98
N ARG A 109 22.22 -13.67 6.28
CA ARG A 109 21.63 -13.89 4.95
C ARG A 109 22.61 -13.49 3.84
N LYS A 110 22.57 -14.21 2.72
CA LYS A 110 23.33 -13.84 1.51
C LYS A 110 23.01 -12.44 1.00
N SER A 111 21.75 -12.02 1.14
CA SER A 111 21.27 -10.68 0.80
C SER A 111 21.77 -9.59 1.75
N ARG A 112 22.33 -9.95 2.92
CA ARG A 112 22.65 -9.06 4.07
C ARG A 112 21.45 -8.36 4.71
N TYR A 113 20.23 -8.74 4.31
CA TYR A 113 18.99 -8.30 4.92
C TYR A 113 17.95 -9.41 4.86
N ARG A 114 16.96 -9.32 5.74
CA ARG A 114 15.72 -10.10 5.71
C ARG A 114 14.53 -9.19 5.49
N LEU A 115 13.46 -9.73 4.91
CA LEU A 115 12.19 -9.02 4.77
C LEU A 115 11.31 -9.31 5.99
N VAL A 116 10.69 -8.26 6.52
CA VAL A 116 9.72 -8.31 7.60
C VAL A 116 8.48 -7.51 7.23
N GLY A 117 7.35 -7.88 7.81
CA GLY A 117 6.09 -7.16 7.64
C GLY A 117 6.02 -5.88 8.48
N ASP A 118 4.85 -5.25 8.47
CA ASP A 118 4.53 -4.14 9.37
C ASP A 118 4.09 -4.63 10.76
N VAL A 119 3.72 -5.92 10.85
CA VAL A 119 3.21 -6.59 12.04
C VAL A 119 4.27 -7.50 12.66
N ASP A 120 4.36 -7.51 13.99
CA ASP A 120 5.08 -8.54 14.73
C ASP A 120 4.34 -9.88 14.55
N PHE A 121 4.80 -10.65 13.56
CA PHE A 121 4.17 -11.91 13.17
C PHE A 121 4.11 -12.92 14.31
N ASP A 122 5.15 -13.00 15.15
CA ASP A 122 5.22 -13.98 16.23
C ASP A 122 4.22 -13.66 17.34
N GLN A 123 3.99 -12.38 17.62
CA GLN A 123 2.95 -11.95 18.56
C GLN A 123 1.56 -12.05 17.96
N ALA A 124 1.38 -11.62 16.71
CA ALA A 124 0.10 -11.69 16.02
C ALA A 124 -0.41 -13.12 15.88
N CYS A 125 0.47 -14.11 15.60
CA CYS A 125 0.09 -15.53 15.52
C CYS A 125 -0.53 -16.10 16.79
N LYS A 126 -0.27 -15.49 17.96
CA LYS A 126 -0.83 -15.95 19.24
C LYS A 126 -2.23 -15.42 19.49
N VAL A 127 -2.63 -14.34 18.81
CA VAL A 127 -3.83 -13.56 19.13
C VAL A 127 -4.80 -13.52 17.95
N ALA A 128 -4.31 -13.33 16.73
CA ALA A 128 -5.08 -13.24 15.51
C ALA A 128 -5.73 -14.60 15.17
N GLY A 129 -6.93 -14.55 14.58
CA GLY A 129 -7.56 -15.73 14.01
C GLY A 129 -6.88 -16.17 12.71
N TRP A 130 -6.32 -15.20 11.97
CA TRP A 130 -5.54 -15.46 10.77
C TRP A 130 -4.55 -14.32 10.52
N VAL A 131 -3.34 -14.63 10.02
CA VAL A 131 -2.32 -13.62 9.69
C VAL A 131 -1.51 -14.04 8.47
N THR A 132 -1.26 -13.11 7.54
CA THR A 132 -0.34 -13.37 6.41
C THR A 132 1.12 -13.35 6.84
N PRO A 133 1.95 -14.31 6.39
CA PRO A 133 3.40 -14.24 6.62
C PRO A 133 4.08 -13.23 5.70
N VAL A 134 5.16 -12.63 6.20
CA VAL A 134 6.10 -11.85 5.39
C VAL A 134 7.51 -12.42 5.57
N PRO A 135 8.18 -12.86 4.50
CA PRO A 135 7.71 -12.94 3.12
C PRO A 135 6.72 -14.11 2.88
N GLY A 136 6.05 -14.09 1.72
CA GLY A 136 5.25 -15.23 1.22
C GLY A 136 3.73 -15.08 1.30
N GLY A 137 3.22 -14.01 1.92
CA GLY A 137 1.80 -13.68 1.96
C GLY A 137 1.35 -12.81 0.78
N VAL A 138 1.30 -11.49 0.99
CA VAL A 138 0.71 -10.55 0.02
C VAL A 138 1.55 -10.38 -1.25
N GLY A 139 2.89 -10.39 -1.15
CA GLY A 139 3.79 -10.15 -2.29
C GLY A 139 3.54 -11.06 -3.51
N PRO A 140 3.46 -12.40 -3.36
CA PRO A 140 3.10 -13.29 -4.47
C PRO A 140 1.74 -12.97 -5.10
N MET A 141 0.74 -12.62 -4.29
CA MET A 141 -0.60 -12.24 -4.78
C MET A 141 -0.57 -10.96 -5.59
N THR A 142 0.31 -9.99 -5.27
CA THR A 142 0.48 -8.76 -6.06
C THR A 142 0.91 -9.07 -7.50
N VAL A 143 1.86 -9.99 -7.68
CA VAL A 143 2.30 -10.42 -9.02
C VAL A 143 1.17 -11.13 -9.77
N THR A 144 0.46 -12.03 -9.10
CA THR A 144 -0.69 -12.73 -9.71
C THR A 144 -1.78 -11.76 -10.14
N MET A 145 -2.11 -10.76 -9.31
CA MET A 145 -3.15 -9.79 -9.61
C MET A 145 -2.75 -8.87 -10.78
N LEU A 146 -1.47 -8.49 -10.87
CA LEU A 146 -0.96 -7.77 -12.05
C LEU A 146 -1.22 -8.56 -13.33
N LEU A 147 -0.83 -9.84 -13.36
CA LEU A 147 -1.02 -10.70 -14.54
C LEU A 147 -2.50 -10.89 -14.88
N LYS A 148 -3.35 -11.08 -13.88
CA LYS A 148 -4.80 -11.16 -14.06
C LYS A 148 -5.35 -9.87 -14.67
N ASN A 149 -4.96 -8.71 -14.13
CA ASN A 149 -5.41 -7.41 -14.63
C ASN A 149 -4.94 -7.17 -16.08
N THR A 150 -3.72 -7.58 -16.41
CA THR A 150 -3.21 -7.54 -17.79
C THR A 150 -4.05 -8.44 -18.71
N LEU A 151 -4.33 -9.67 -18.31
CA LEU A 151 -5.15 -10.60 -19.08
C LEU A 151 -6.58 -10.06 -19.30
N ASP A 152 -7.22 -9.58 -18.23
CA ASP A 152 -8.57 -9.01 -18.30
C ASP A 152 -8.59 -7.76 -19.18
N GLY A 153 -7.53 -6.96 -19.15
CA GLY A 153 -7.34 -5.82 -20.05
C GLY A 153 -7.28 -6.23 -21.52
N VAL A 154 -6.52 -7.27 -21.84
CA VAL A 154 -6.42 -7.80 -23.21
C VAL A 154 -7.77 -8.37 -23.67
N LYS A 155 -8.48 -9.13 -22.82
CA LYS A 155 -9.81 -9.67 -23.16
C LYS A 155 -10.80 -8.56 -23.53
N ARG A 156 -10.83 -7.46 -22.76
CA ARG A 156 -11.69 -6.30 -23.06
C ARG A 156 -11.42 -5.66 -24.42
N VAL A 157 -10.20 -5.75 -24.94
CA VAL A 157 -9.84 -5.21 -26.27
C VAL A 157 -10.19 -6.18 -27.39
N ILE A 158 -10.09 -7.49 -27.14
CA ILE A 158 -10.32 -8.53 -28.15
C ILE A 158 -11.81 -8.91 -28.26
N GLU A 159 -12.58 -8.78 -27.19
CA GLU A 159 -14.03 -9.07 -27.14
C GLU A 159 -14.92 -7.88 -27.56
N GLN A 160 -14.32 -6.79 -28.05
CA GLN A 160 -14.99 -5.64 -28.67
C GLN A 160 -14.98 -5.75 -30.19
#